data_AF-A0AAV4G1Z1-F1
#
_entry.id   AF-A0AAV4G1Z1-F1
#
_cell.length_a   1.000
_cell.length_b   1.000
_cell.length_c   1.000
_cell.angle_alpha   90.00
_cell.angle_beta   90.00
_cell.angle_gamma   90.00
#
_symmetry.space_group_name_H-M   'P 1'
#
loop_
_entity.id
_entity.type
_entity.pdbx_description
1 polymer ?
#
loop_
_entity_poly.entity_id
_entity_poly.type
_entity_poly.pdbx_seq_one_letter_code
_entity_poly.pdbx_strand_id
1 'polypeptide(L)'
;MSSNTQCVTDVLQENVCYERALSVLQPDNTKSAQQRPPCDRHFFLDFAVFNPQTLTLMLEEVHAPSESTSSEGDVSLLVQLPLAAIPDAQFVKQSPDTYRQGCDMPTVDVGPLLSRAGVSYQPNVAGHSLAVGGVRTTASMLLCGQRRIRLFLLEDGDEEDDEDEEGTTRGENSQQEESSTDASRIGVDEDESRQDDDKENSID
;
A
#
# COMPACT_ATOMS: atom_id res chain seq x y z
N MET A 1 -11.54 -10.61 -36.08
CA MET A 1 -12.26 -11.00 -34.85
C MET A 1 -11.51 -10.34 -33.70
N SER A 2 -11.96 -9.16 -33.29
CA SER A 2 -11.30 -8.37 -32.24
C SER A 2 -12.09 -8.58 -30.95
N SER A 3 -11.47 -9.21 -29.97
CA SER A 3 -12.06 -9.43 -28.64
C SER A 3 -11.97 -8.12 -27.84
N ASN A 4 -13.12 -7.51 -27.59
CA ASN A 4 -13.28 -6.45 -26.60
C ASN A 4 -13.24 -7.09 -25.21
N THR A 5 -12.14 -6.91 -24.49
CA THR A 5 -12.05 -7.24 -23.06
C THR A 5 -12.50 -6.01 -22.28
N GLN A 6 -13.80 -5.94 -22.00
CA GLN A 6 -14.37 -4.91 -21.14
C GLN A 6 -14.25 -5.42 -19.71
N CYS A 7 -13.28 -4.89 -18.94
CA CYS A 7 -13.19 -5.15 -17.52
C CYS A 7 -14.40 -4.49 -16.83
N VAL A 8 -15.31 -5.31 -16.32
CA VAL A 8 -16.44 -4.88 -15.50
C VAL A 8 -15.91 -4.67 -14.09
N THR A 9 -15.49 -3.45 -13.79
CA THR A 9 -15.26 -2.97 -12.42
C THR A 9 -16.39 -2.02 -12.06
N ASP A 10 -17.56 -2.59 -11.79
CA ASP A 10 -18.70 -1.88 -11.23
C ASP A 10 -19.59 -2.93 -10.57
N VAL A 11 -19.37 -3.20 -9.29
CA VAL A 11 -20.36 -3.57 -8.26
C VAL A 11 -19.56 -3.69 -6.97
N LEU A 12 -19.73 -2.74 -6.06
CA LEU A 12 -19.79 -2.87 -4.58
C LEU A 12 -19.83 -1.44 -4.00
N GLN A 13 -20.97 -0.78 -4.23
CA GLN A 13 -21.33 0.46 -3.56
C GLN A 13 -22.37 0.08 -2.51
N GLU A 14 -21.98 -0.05 -1.24
CA GLU A 14 -22.92 0.12 -0.12
C GLU A 14 -22.20 0.28 1.24
N ASN A 15 -22.27 1.52 1.74
CA ASN A 15 -22.33 2.02 3.11
C ASN A 15 -21.78 1.15 4.27
N VAL A 16 -20.56 1.48 4.69
CA VAL A 16 -20.14 1.34 6.10
C VAL A 16 -20.18 2.73 6.71
N CYS A 17 -21.13 2.98 7.62
CA CYS A 17 -21.18 4.18 8.43
C CYS A 17 -20.50 3.88 9.77
N TYR A 18 -19.41 4.57 10.08
CA TYR A 18 -18.79 4.51 11.40
C TYR A 18 -19.55 5.44 12.34
N GLU A 19 -20.27 4.89 13.32
CA GLU A 19 -20.72 5.68 14.46
C GLU A 19 -19.56 5.92 15.44
N ARG A 20 -18.95 7.10 15.31
CA ARG A 20 -18.70 8.05 16.39
C ARG A 20 -18.37 7.45 17.78
N ALA A 21 -17.10 7.14 18.01
CA ALA A 21 -16.53 7.06 19.36
C ALA A 21 -15.72 8.32 19.67
N LEU A 22 -16.12 8.98 20.76
CA LEU A 22 -15.70 10.28 21.24
C LEU A 22 -14.19 10.37 21.59
N SER A 23 -13.66 11.54 21.25
CA SER A 23 -12.47 12.19 21.80
C SER A 23 -12.29 12.02 23.32
N VAL A 24 -11.16 11.46 23.75
CA VAL A 24 -10.59 11.69 25.08
C VAL A 24 -9.10 12.00 24.94
N LEU A 25 -8.69 13.04 25.66
CA LEU A 25 -7.46 13.82 25.58
C LEU A 25 -6.22 13.02 25.99
N GLN A 26 -5.20 12.98 25.13
CA GLN A 26 -3.80 12.87 25.56
C GLN A 26 -2.93 13.84 24.73
N PRO A 27 -2.20 14.78 25.37
CA PRO A 27 -1.29 15.67 24.68
C PRO A 27 0.12 15.05 24.70
N ASP A 28 0.42 14.15 23.77
CA ASP A 28 1.80 13.75 23.52
C ASP A 28 2.41 14.55 22.36
N ASN A 29 3.60 15.07 22.67
CA ASN A 29 4.27 16.17 22.01
C ASN A 29 5.06 15.69 20.78
N THR A 30 4.39 15.07 19.81
CA THR A 30 4.95 14.78 18.47
C THR A 30 4.43 15.82 17.48
N LYS A 31 5.26 16.81 17.22
CA LYS A 31 4.98 17.92 16.30
C LYS A 31 4.65 17.37 14.90
N SER A 32 3.48 17.78 14.41
CA SER A 32 2.93 17.58 13.05
C SER A 32 2.47 16.17 12.66
N ALA A 33 1.87 15.40 13.56
CA ALA A 33 0.75 14.58 13.12
C ALA A 33 -0.35 15.56 12.67
N GLN A 34 -0.40 15.88 11.37
CA GLN A 34 -1.49 16.67 10.81
C GLN A 34 -2.78 16.03 11.29
N GLN A 35 -3.59 16.79 12.04
CA GLN A 35 -4.92 16.37 12.48
C GLN A 35 -5.82 16.29 11.25
N ARG A 36 -5.61 15.24 10.44
CA ARG A 36 -6.47 14.88 9.33
C ARG A 36 -7.85 14.57 9.92
N PRO A 37 -8.94 15.07 9.31
CA PRO A 37 -10.27 14.63 9.68
C PRO A 37 -10.37 13.09 9.65
N PRO A 38 -11.12 12.47 10.56
CA PRO A 38 -11.37 11.04 10.47
C PRO A 38 -12.10 10.73 9.15
N CYS A 39 -11.68 9.66 8.48
CA CYS A 39 -12.37 9.13 7.32
C CYS A 39 -13.13 7.87 7.72
N ASP A 40 -14.43 7.84 7.43
CA ASP A 40 -15.31 6.72 7.78
C ASP A 40 -15.50 5.75 6.60
N ARG A 41 -14.98 6.07 5.41
CA ARG A 41 -15.25 5.28 4.22
C ARG A 41 -13.97 4.99 3.47
N HIS A 42 -13.76 3.72 3.17
CA HIS A 42 -12.59 3.26 2.47
C HIS A 42 -13.00 2.30 1.35
N PHE A 43 -12.33 2.39 0.21
CA PHE A 43 -12.37 1.37 -0.83
C PHE A 43 -11.22 0.40 -0.64
N PHE A 44 -11.55 -0.88 -0.80
CA PHE A 44 -10.55 -1.94 -0.84
C PHE A 44 -9.88 -1.97 -2.21
N LEU A 45 -8.54 -1.92 -2.25
CA LEU A 45 -7.78 -1.93 -3.50
C LEU A 45 -7.09 -3.28 -3.73
N ASP A 46 -6.31 -3.74 -2.76
CA ASP A 46 -5.50 -4.95 -2.90
C ASP A 46 -5.16 -5.54 -1.53
N PHE A 47 -4.63 -6.77 -1.50
CA PHE A 47 -4.13 -7.40 -0.31
C PHE A 47 -2.98 -8.36 -0.59
N ALA A 48 -2.16 -8.60 0.42
CA ALA A 48 -1.13 -9.63 0.39
C ALA A 48 -0.96 -10.25 1.77
N VAL A 49 -0.69 -11.56 1.80
CA VAL A 49 -0.38 -12.27 3.05
C VAL A 49 1.05 -11.91 3.44
N PHE A 50 1.22 -11.27 4.60
CA PHE A 50 2.54 -10.94 5.11
C PHE A 50 3.19 -12.17 5.76
N ASN A 51 2.46 -12.76 6.72
CA ASN A 51 2.82 -13.99 7.41
C ASN A 51 1.52 -14.78 7.69
N PRO A 52 1.58 -16.03 8.21
CA PRO A 52 0.39 -16.83 8.46
C PRO A 52 -0.63 -16.22 9.43
N GLN A 53 -0.23 -15.20 10.20
CA GLN A 53 -1.07 -14.54 11.21
C GLN A 53 -1.50 -13.12 10.81
N THR A 54 -0.93 -12.54 9.74
CA THR A 54 -1.11 -11.14 9.40
C THR A 54 -1.37 -10.95 7.91
N LEU A 55 -2.43 -10.22 7.59
CA LEU A 55 -2.81 -9.80 6.25
C LEU A 55 -2.47 -8.32 6.07
N THR A 56 -1.77 -7.96 5.00
CA THR A 56 -1.57 -6.55 4.64
C THR A 56 -2.63 -6.14 3.63
N LEU A 57 -3.44 -5.15 3.99
CA LEU A 57 -4.50 -4.59 3.15
C LEU A 57 -4.05 -3.24 2.60
N MET A 58 -4.43 -2.96 1.36
CA MET A 58 -4.32 -1.64 0.77
C MET A 58 -5.72 -1.06 0.57
N LEU A 59 -5.96 0.09 1.18
CA LEU A 59 -7.25 0.80 1.16
C LEU A 59 -7.07 2.20 0.58
N GLU A 60 -8.15 2.78 0.08
CA GLU A 60 -8.21 4.18 -0.37
C GLU A 60 -9.33 4.92 0.34
N GLU A 61 -9.07 6.11 0.87
CA GLU A 61 -10.11 6.91 1.51
C GLU A 61 -11.12 7.46 0.50
N VAL A 62 -12.41 7.37 0.86
CA VAL A 62 -13.52 7.89 0.06
C VAL A 62 -14.04 9.17 0.69
N HIS A 63 -13.66 10.31 0.14
CA HIS A 63 -14.16 11.59 0.60
C HIS A 63 -15.57 11.86 0.08
N ALA A 64 -16.42 12.42 0.92
CA ALA A 64 -17.75 12.85 0.50
C ALA A 64 -17.63 13.97 -0.55
N PRO A 65 -18.45 13.96 -1.61
CA PRO A 65 -18.37 14.96 -2.68
C PRO A 65 -18.65 16.40 -2.19
N SER A 66 -19.24 16.56 -1.00
CA SER A 66 -19.49 17.86 -0.38
C SER A 66 -18.25 18.49 0.28
N GLU A 67 -17.20 17.70 0.55
CA GLU A 67 -16.00 18.16 1.25
C GLU A 67 -14.77 18.28 0.31
N SER A 68 -14.91 17.83 -0.94
CA SER A 68 -13.85 17.85 -1.96
C SER A 68 -13.66 19.24 -2.61
N THR A 69 -13.61 20.31 -1.79
CA THR A 69 -13.35 21.68 -2.30
C THR A 69 -11.86 21.99 -2.44
N SER A 70 -10.98 21.14 -1.94
CA SER A 70 -9.54 21.24 -2.12
C SER A 70 -9.03 19.97 -2.80
N SER A 71 -8.05 20.13 -3.69
CA SER A 71 -7.32 19.04 -4.34
C SER A 71 -6.45 18.26 -3.34
N GLU A 72 -6.99 17.94 -2.16
CA GLU A 72 -6.37 16.99 -1.25
C GLU A 72 -6.42 15.65 -1.96
N GLY A 73 -5.28 15.27 -2.52
CA GLY A 73 -5.17 14.15 -3.43
C GLY A 73 -5.53 12.83 -2.76
N ASP A 74 -5.66 11.81 -3.60
CA ASP A 74 -5.95 10.44 -3.20
C ASP A 74 -5.06 10.01 -2.03
N VAL A 75 -5.68 9.37 -1.04
CA VAL A 75 -4.99 8.89 0.15
C VAL A 75 -5.17 7.39 0.23
N SER A 76 -4.08 6.70 -0.04
CA SER A 76 -3.98 5.27 0.21
C SER A 76 -3.50 4.99 1.63
N LEU A 77 -3.94 3.87 2.18
CA LEU A 77 -3.51 3.34 3.46
C LEU A 77 -2.98 1.93 3.27
N LEU A 78 -1.93 1.60 4.01
CA LEU A 78 -1.51 0.23 4.23
C LEU A 78 -1.88 -0.17 5.66
N VAL A 79 -2.59 -1.29 5.79
CA VAL A 79 -3.12 -1.76 7.07
C VAL A 79 -2.61 -3.17 7.31
N GLN A 80 -1.93 -3.39 8.43
CA GLN A 80 -1.63 -4.74 8.91
C GLN A 80 -2.78 -5.22 9.77
N LEU A 81 -3.47 -6.26 9.30
CA LEU A 81 -4.61 -6.89 9.96
C LEU A 81 -4.16 -8.22 10.59
N PRO A 82 -4.06 -8.29 11.93
CA PRO A 82 -3.85 -9.55 12.63
C PRO A 82 -5.10 -10.42 12.47
N LEU A 83 -4.93 -11.63 11.93
CA LEU A 83 -6.02 -12.58 11.72
C LEU A 83 -6.61 -13.06 13.05
N ALA A 84 -5.84 -13.03 14.14
CA ALA A 84 -6.31 -13.32 15.49
C ALA A 84 -7.35 -12.32 16.02
N ALA A 85 -7.44 -11.12 15.43
CA ALA A 85 -8.47 -10.13 15.78
C ALA A 85 -9.85 -10.49 15.22
N ILE A 86 -9.91 -11.40 14.24
CA ILE A 86 -11.16 -11.87 13.63
C ILE A 86 -11.57 -13.17 14.31
N PRO A 87 -12.79 -13.29 14.87
CA PRO A 87 -13.25 -14.53 15.47
C PRO A 87 -13.30 -15.68 14.46
N ASP A 88 -12.84 -16.86 14.85
CA ASP A 88 -12.82 -18.07 14.01
C ASP A 88 -14.17 -18.38 13.34
N ALA A 89 -15.28 -18.07 14.02
CA ALA A 89 -16.64 -18.29 13.52
C ALA A 89 -16.99 -17.46 12.28
N GLN A 90 -16.24 -16.39 12.00
CA GLN A 90 -16.42 -15.55 10.81
C GLN A 90 -15.73 -16.13 9.56
N PHE A 91 -14.78 -17.06 9.74
CA PHE A 91 -14.11 -17.69 8.61
C PHE A 91 -14.98 -18.77 8.00
N VAL A 92 -15.48 -18.51 6.79
CA VAL A 92 -16.29 -19.46 6.03
C VAL A 92 -15.44 -20.09 4.94
N LYS A 93 -15.39 -21.43 4.90
CA LYS A 93 -14.79 -22.16 3.79
C LYS A 93 -15.70 -22.05 2.57
N GLN A 94 -15.24 -21.36 1.53
CA GLN A 94 -15.92 -21.24 0.25
C GLN A 94 -15.21 -22.07 -0.81
N SER A 95 -15.97 -22.71 -1.69
CA SER A 95 -15.39 -23.33 -2.88
C SER A 95 -15.06 -22.24 -3.91
N PRO A 96 -14.03 -22.42 -4.75
CA PRO A 96 -13.71 -21.45 -5.80
C PRO A 96 -14.86 -21.20 -6.78
N ASP A 97 -15.75 -22.19 -6.97
CA ASP A 97 -16.90 -22.09 -7.85
C ASP A 97 -17.97 -21.12 -7.34
N THR A 98 -18.05 -20.87 -6.03
CA THR A 98 -19.02 -19.91 -5.45
C THR A 98 -18.83 -18.49 -6.00
N TYR A 99 -17.58 -18.10 -6.30
CA TYR A 99 -17.26 -16.75 -6.77
C TYR A 99 -17.62 -16.51 -8.25
N ARG A 100 -17.94 -17.57 -9.01
CA ARG A 100 -18.25 -17.45 -10.45
C ARG A 100 -19.63 -16.86 -10.74
N GLN A 101 -20.53 -16.83 -9.76
CA GLN A 101 -21.95 -16.51 -9.98
C GLN A 101 -22.38 -15.11 -9.52
N GLY A 102 -21.44 -14.23 -9.18
CA GLY A 102 -21.78 -12.95 -8.54
C GLY A 102 -22.31 -13.22 -7.14
N CYS A 103 -21.39 -13.37 -6.19
CA CYS A 103 -21.73 -13.66 -4.82
C CYS A 103 -22.22 -12.38 -4.14
N ASP A 104 -23.52 -12.32 -3.84
CA ASP A 104 -24.06 -11.30 -2.94
C ASP A 104 -23.62 -11.66 -1.52
N MET A 105 -22.59 -10.99 -1.04
CA MET A 105 -22.00 -11.22 0.28
C MET A 105 -22.54 -10.17 1.23
N PRO A 106 -23.26 -10.57 2.30
CA PRO A 106 -23.70 -9.60 3.29
C PRO A 106 -22.49 -8.97 3.96
N THR A 107 -22.54 -7.66 4.17
CA THR A 107 -21.54 -6.96 4.96
C THR A 107 -21.69 -7.38 6.42
N VAL A 108 -20.61 -7.90 7.01
CA VAL A 108 -20.55 -8.32 8.41
C VAL A 108 -19.42 -7.57 9.09
N ASP A 109 -19.69 -7.10 10.30
CA ASP A 109 -18.64 -6.58 11.17
C ASP A 109 -17.83 -7.76 11.72
N VAL A 110 -16.56 -7.83 11.33
CA VAL A 110 -15.67 -8.96 11.60
C VAL A 110 -14.78 -8.76 12.82
N GLY A 111 -14.79 -7.60 13.46
CA GLY A 111 -13.90 -7.39 14.60
C GLY A 111 -13.82 -5.96 15.13
N PRO A 112 -13.01 -5.74 16.17
CA PRO A 112 -12.81 -4.42 16.74
C PRO A 112 -12.06 -3.49 15.78
N LEU A 113 -12.08 -2.20 16.10
CA LEU A 113 -11.28 -1.19 15.41
C LEU A 113 -9.79 -1.53 15.51
N LEU A 114 -9.08 -1.44 14.39
CA LEU A 114 -7.65 -1.68 14.32
C LEU A 114 -6.87 -0.58 15.04
N SER A 115 -5.74 -0.96 15.64
CA SER A 115 -4.84 -0.01 16.28
C SER A 115 -4.26 0.95 15.24
N ARG A 116 -4.03 2.21 15.63
CA ARG A 116 -3.39 3.19 14.73
C ARG A 116 -1.95 2.80 14.36
N ALA A 117 -1.28 2.01 15.22
CA ALA A 117 0.08 1.55 14.97
C ALA A 117 0.18 0.67 13.72
N GLY A 118 -0.85 -0.15 13.45
CA GLY A 118 -0.91 -1.01 12.25
C GLY A 118 -1.35 -0.30 10.98
N VAL A 119 -1.47 1.03 10.97
CA VAL A 119 -1.99 1.80 9.82
C VAL A 119 -0.97 2.84 9.35
N SER A 120 -0.54 2.70 8.10
CA SER A 120 0.37 3.65 7.43
C SER A 120 -0.38 4.47 6.38
N TYR A 121 -0.53 5.77 6.63
CA TYR A 121 -1.19 6.71 5.72
C TYR A 121 -0.24 7.25 4.65
N GLN A 122 -0.69 7.26 3.40
CA GLN A 122 0.08 7.73 2.25
C GLN A 122 -0.64 8.92 1.59
N PRO A 123 -0.47 10.16 2.10
CA PRO A 123 -1.13 11.32 1.54
C PRO A 123 -0.60 11.67 0.16
N ASN A 124 -1.50 12.07 -0.76
CA ASN A 124 -1.19 12.42 -2.15
C ASN A 124 -0.60 11.25 -2.95
N VAL A 125 -1.09 10.04 -2.69
CA VAL A 125 -0.62 8.81 -3.32
C VAL A 125 -1.82 7.93 -3.61
N ALA A 126 -1.99 7.61 -4.89
CA ALA A 126 -2.89 6.57 -5.35
C ALA A 126 -2.10 5.27 -5.55
N GLY A 127 -2.30 4.31 -4.65
CA GLY A 127 -1.82 2.94 -4.77
C GLY A 127 -2.63 2.15 -5.81
N HIS A 128 -1.97 1.22 -6.48
CA HIS A 128 -2.58 0.36 -7.50
C HIS A 128 -2.53 -1.11 -7.11
N SER A 129 -1.34 -1.60 -6.74
CA SER A 129 -1.16 -2.99 -6.30
C SER A 129 -0.12 -3.07 -5.20
N LEU A 130 -0.22 -4.11 -4.40
CA LEU A 130 0.63 -4.38 -3.24
C LEU A 130 1.37 -5.70 -3.44
N ALA A 131 2.63 -5.74 -3.03
CA ALA A 131 3.37 -6.98 -2.86
C ALA A 131 4.07 -6.97 -1.50
N VAL A 132 4.17 -8.13 -0.86
CA VAL A 132 4.82 -8.28 0.44
C VAL A 132 5.90 -9.36 0.34
N GLY A 133 7.09 -9.03 0.82
CA GLY A 133 8.24 -9.93 0.87
C GLY A 133 8.38 -10.54 2.25
N GLY A 134 7.96 -11.80 2.39
CA GLY A 134 7.90 -12.50 3.69
C GLY A 134 9.25 -12.78 4.37
N VAL A 135 10.40 -12.63 3.70
CA VAL A 135 11.73 -12.88 4.31
C VAL A 135 12.36 -11.61 4.90
N ARG A 136 11.98 -10.43 4.40
CA ARG A 136 12.66 -9.16 4.72
C ARG A 136 11.75 -8.16 5.43
N THR A 137 10.59 -8.61 5.90
CA THR A 137 9.59 -7.76 6.52
C THR A 137 9.31 -6.49 5.72
N THR A 138 9.20 -6.62 4.39
CA THR A 138 9.03 -5.45 3.50
C THR A 138 7.75 -5.54 2.69
N ALA A 139 7.05 -4.42 2.54
CA ALA A 139 5.98 -4.26 1.54
C ALA A 139 6.42 -3.30 0.42
N SER A 140 5.92 -3.53 -0.78
CA SER A 140 6.07 -2.65 -1.92
C SER A 140 4.70 -2.30 -2.50
N MET A 141 4.43 -1.01 -2.64
CA MET A 141 3.22 -0.49 -3.26
C MET A 141 3.55 0.09 -4.62
N LEU A 142 2.94 -0.45 -5.67
CA LEU A 142 2.96 0.13 -7.01
C LEU A 142 1.93 1.26 -7.07
N LEU A 143 2.32 2.43 -7.57
CA LEU A 143 1.39 3.57 -7.72
C LEU A 143 0.57 3.47 -9.01
N CYS A 144 -0.57 4.16 -9.10
CA CYS A 144 -1.46 4.16 -10.29
C CYS A 144 -0.76 4.52 -11.62
N GLY A 145 0.34 5.28 -11.57
CA GLY A 145 1.18 5.54 -12.77
C GLY A 145 2.01 4.34 -13.24
N GLN A 146 2.02 3.22 -12.50
CA GLN A 146 2.71 1.95 -12.75
C GLN A 146 4.23 2.02 -13.01
N ARG A 147 4.84 3.20 -12.78
CA ARG A 147 6.28 3.46 -12.97
C ARG A 147 7.03 3.74 -11.68
N ARG A 148 6.29 3.94 -10.59
CA ARG A 148 6.83 4.32 -9.28
C ARG A 148 6.37 3.30 -8.27
N ILE A 149 7.30 2.90 -7.42
CA ILE A 149 7.03 2.05 -6.26
C ILE A 149 7.39 2.81 -4.98
N ARG A 150 6.67 2.51 -3.90
CA ARG A 150 7.08 2.88 -2.54
C ARG A 150 7.39 1.60 -1.76
N LEU A 151 8.46 1.64 -0.99
CA LEU A 151 8.87 0.54 -0.13
C LEU A 151 8.55 0.90 1.31
N PHE A 152 8.10 -0.11 2.06
CA PHE A 152 7.76 -0.02 3.46
C PHE A 152 8.44 -1.14 4.20
N LEU A 153 8.92 -0.83 5.40
CA LEU A 153 9.29 -1.84 6.38
C LEU A 153 8.05 -2.13 7.22
N LEU A 154 7.75 -3.40 7.36
CA LEU A 154 6.68 -3.94 8.18
C LEU A 154 7.31 -4.42 9.49
N GLU A 155 6.65 -4.16 10.61
CA GLU A 155 7.02 -4.74 11.89
C GLU A 155 6.34 -6.11 12.01
N ASP A 156 7.09 -7.11 12.50
CA ASP A 156 6.52 -8.38 12.92
C ASP A 156 5.91 -8.12 14.31
N GLY A 157 4.58 -8.05 14.39
CA GLY A 157 3.84 -7.73 15.62
C GLY A 157 3.91 -8.80 16.73
N ASP A 158 4.99 -9.58 16.78
CA ASP A 158 5.27 -10.64 17.76
C ASP A 158 6.27 -10.17 18.84
N GLU A 159 6.60 -8.87 18.87
CA GLU A 159 7.36 -8.26 19.95
C GLU A 159 6.43 -8.05 21.15
N GLU A 160 6.30 -9.10 21.98
CA GLU A 160 6.01 -8.95 23.41
C GLU A 160 7.15 -8.14 24.06
N ASP A 161 7.18 -6.84 23.80
CA ASP A 161 8.14 -5.91 24.39
C ASP A 161 7.62 -5.44 25.75
N ASP A 162 7.65 -6.38 26.70
CA ASP A 162 7.90 -6.05 28.09
C ASP A 162 9.40 -5.70 28.20
N GLU A 163 9.67 -4.44 28.53
CA GLU A 163 10.95 -3.85 29.01
C GLU A 163 11.77 -3.00 27.99
N ASP A 164 11.50 -1.69 28.03
CA ASP A 164 12.47 -0.60 27.94
C ASP A 164 13.50 -0.61 26.77
N GLU A 165 13.25 0.11 25.67
CA GLU A 165 14.32 0.91 25.06
C GLU A 165 13.87 2.05 24.13
N GLU A 166 14.57 3.18 24.28
CA GLU A 166 14.37 4.44 23.58
C GLU A 166 14.56 4.33 22.05
N GLY A 167 13.56 4.78 21.31
CA GLY A 167 13.74 5.69 20.18
C GLY A 167 14.56 5.20 18.98
N THR A 168 13.87 4.73 17.94
CA THR A 168 14.35 4.87 16.56
C THR A 168 13.24 5.30 15.59
N THR A 169 12.81 6.57 15.67
CA THR A 169 12.12 7.22 14.56
C THR A 169 13.12 7.46 13.42
N ARG A 170 13.31 6.47 12.54
CA ARG A 170 14.17 6.60 11.35
C ARG A 170 13.34 6.61 10.06
N GLY A 171 12.51 7.63 9.93
CA GLY A 171 11.95 8.06 8.65
C GLY A 171 12.91 9.02 7.94
N GLU A 172 14.03 8.51 7.42
CA GLU A 172 14.86 9.31 6.52
C GLU A 172 14.18 9.41 5.16
N ASN A 173 13.52 10.56 4.93
CA ASN A 173 13.17 11.08 3.63
C ASN A 173 14.40 11.00 2.70
N SER A 174 14.46 9.98 1.84
CA SER A 174 15.26 10.05 0.61
C SER A 174 14.50 10.89 -0.41
N GLN A 175 14.40 12.19 -0.12
CA GLN A 175 14.19 13.20 -1.15
C GLN A 175 15.55 13.39 -1.83
N GLN A 176 15.72 12.68 -2.94
CA GLN A 176 16.83 12.88 -3.86
C GLN A 176 16.60 14.24 -4.54
N GLU A 177 17.19 15.30 -3.96
CA GLU A 177 17.25 16.61 -4.57
C GLU A 177 18.04 16.53 -5.87
N GLU A 178 17.38 16.89 -6.97
CA GLU A 178 17.97 17.06 -8.28
C GLU A 178 18.89 18.28 -8.26
N SER A 179 20.14 18.07 -7.84
CA SER A 179 21.20 19.07 -7.95
C SER A 179 21.57 19.27 -9.41
N SER A 180 21.00 20.31 -10.01
CA SER A 180 21.43 20.89 -11.28
C SER A 180 22.85 21.46 -11.14
N THR A 181 23.85 20.66 -11.50
CA THR A 181 25.21 21.15 -11.81
C THR A 181 25.54 20.82 -13.24
N ASP A 182 25.34 21.83 -14.09
CA ASP A 182 26.21 22.29 -15.17
C ASP A 182 27.52 21.50 -15.31
N ALA A 183 27.50 20.44 -16.12
CA ALA A 183 28.70 19.74 -16.59
C ALA A 183 29.05 20.26 -17.98
N SER A 184 29.83 21.32 -17.97
CA SER A 184 30.57 21.85 -19.13
C SER A 184 31.39 20.75 -19.82
N ARG A 185 31.27 20.71 -21.16
CA ARG A 185 32.28 20.29 -22.14
C ARG A 185 32.95 18.92 -21.92
N ILE A 186 32.35 17.88 -22.50
CA ILE A 186 33.07 16.68 -22.90
C ILE A 186 33.59 16.92 -24.32
N GLY A 187 34.92 17.05 -24.43
CA GLY A 187 35.66 17.13 -25.67
C GLY A 187 35.55 15.83 -26.44
N VAL A 188 35.32 15.98 -27.73
CA VAL A 188 35.39 14.96 -28.77
C VAL A 188 36.86 14.72 -29.03
N ASP A 189 37.37 13.54 -28.71
CA ASP A 189 38.60 13.03 -29.29
C ASP A 189 38.30 11.66 -29.90
N GLU A 190 38.44 11.64 -31.23
CA GLU A 190 38.33 10.51 -32.12
C GLU A 190 39.48 9.54 -31.85
N ASP A 191 39.18 8.26 -31.65
CA ASP A 191 40.16 7.21 -31.93
C ASP A 191 39.47 6.04 -32.64
N GLU A 192 39.72 5.98 -33.94
CA GLU A 192 39.40 4.86 -34.81
C GLU A 192 40.37 3.71 -34.53
N SER A 193 39.86 2.58 -34.04
CA SER A 193 40.52 1.29 -34.32
C SER A 193 39.49 0.19 -34.47
N ARG A 194 39.17 -0.07 -35.75
CA ARG A 194 38.53 -1.26 -36.28
C ARG A 194 39.30 -2.51 -35.84
N GLN A 195 38.60 -3.52 -35.36
CA GLN A 195 38.98 -4.91 -35.63
C GLN A 195 37.76 -5.83 -35.51
N ASP A 196 37.28 -6.23 -36.68
CA ASP A 196 36.42 -7.37 -36.92
C ASP A 196 37.09 -8.65 -36.40
N ASP A 197 36.33 -9.50 -35.72
CA ASP A 197 36.64 -10.93 -35.63
C ASP A 197 35.31 -11.70 -35.56
N ASP A 198 34.78 -11.98 -36.76
CA ASP A 198 33.75 -12.98 -37.00
C ASP A 198 34.27 -14.36 -36.57
N LYS A 199 33.62 -14.99 -35.60
CA LYS A 199 33.73 -16.44 -35.36
C LYS A 199 32.36 -17.08 -35.35
N GLU A 200 31.96 -17.53 -36.54
CA GLU A 200 30.94 -18.55 -36.73
C GLU A 200 31.40 -19.85 -36.06
N ASN A 201 30.57 -20.42 -35.19
CA ASN A 201 30.75 -21.76 -34.66
C ASN A 201 29.62 -22.62 -35.21
N SER A 202 29.87 -23.32 -36.31
CA SER A 202 29.02 -24.43 -36.77
C SER A 202 29.31 -25.66 -35.91
N ILE A 203 28.27 -26.21 -35.29
CA ILE A 203 28.28 -27.54 -34.66
C ILE A 203 27.67 -28.52 -35.66
N ASP A 204 28.46 -29.55 -36.00
CA ASP A 204 28.02 -30.83 -36.59
C ASP A 204 27.55 -31.78 -35.46
#